data_AF-A0A2P2L0V3-F1
#
_entry.id   AF-A0A2P2L0V3-F1
#
_cell.length_a   1.000
_cell.length_b   1.000
_cell.length_c   1.000
_cell.angle_alpha   90.00
_cell.angle_beta   90.00
_cell.angle_gamma   90.00
#
_symmetry.space_group_name_H-M   'P 1'
#
loop_
_entity.id
_entity.type
_entity.pdbx_description
1 polymer ?
#
loop_
_entity_poly.entity_id
_entity_poly.type
_entity_poly.pdbx_seq_one_letter_code
_entity_poly.pdbx_strand_id
1 'polypeptide(L)'
;MKTKREEDQVYSEEGVLKRQRVLEDSVQAIENPLVPYNDVDEEDEDERREQIRSVREDKRDSGGGKNGYPMGEVNENGDNDDGDYDDMYGMESNQEMRRSQIAPREDCPYLDTVNRQMLDFDFEKFCSVSLSNLNVYACLVCGKYYQGRGKKSHAYTHSLEAGHHVYINLQTEKVYCLPDGYEVIDSSLDDIRHVLNPRFTKDQVEQIERNRQWSRALDGSDYLPGMVGLNNIKETDFVNVTIQSLMRVTPLRNFFLIPENYQHSKSPLVHRFGELARKIWHPRNFKGQVSPHEFLQAVMKASKKRFRIGQQSDPVEFIAWLLNTLHAELKTSRKSSIIYECFQGELEVVKEMPGKIVTEKKENDDDHAAVTDGRSVHGFVTETFRMPFLMLGLDLPPPPLFKDVMEKNIIPQVPLFNILKKFDGKTVTEVVRPRPARMKYKIIRLPQYLILHMQRFKKNNFFIEKNPTLGQLFWCFPW
;
A
#
# COMPACT_ATOMS: atom_id res chain seq x y z
N MET A 1 -20.00 53.72 -57.72
CA MET A 1 -20.32 53.43 -56.29
C MET A 1 -18.98 53.10 -55.62
N LYS A 2 -18.45 53.86 -54.64
CA LYS A 2 -18.82 53.88 -53.20
C LYS A 2 -18.95 52.44 -52.66
N THR A 3 -18.16 51.90 -51.72
CA THR A 3 -17.12 52.38 -50.74
C THR A 3 -16.23 51.17 -50.39
N LYS A 4 -14.89 51.17 -50.18
CA LYS A 4 -13.89 52.00 -49.43
C LYS A 4 -13.72 51.66 -47.94
N ARG A 5 -12.64 50.91 -47.61
CA ARG A 5 -11.64 51.02 -46.49
C ARG A 5 -10.79 49.73 -46.48
N GLU A 6 -9.46 49.70 -46.67
CA GLU A 6 -8.31 50.40 -46.02
C GLU A 6 -8.16 49.96 -44.54
N GLU A 7 -7.07 49.29 -44.09
CA GLU A 7 -5.65 49.72 -43.99
C GLU A 7 -5.48 50.96 -43.07
N ASP A 8 -4.54 51.08 -42.10
CA ASP A 8 -3.40 50.25 -41.66
C ASP A 8 -2.87 50.71 -40.26
N GLN A 9 -1.83 50.06 -39.70
CA GLN A 9 -0.84 50.56 -38.68
C GLN A 9 -1.28 50.83 -37.20
N VAL A 10 -0.72 50.15 -36.18
CA VAL A 10 0.60 50.27 -35.48
C VAL A 10 0.71 51.41 -34.43
N TYR A 11 0.92 51.05 -33.16
CA TYR A 11 1.78 51.77 -32.17
C TYR A 11 2.15 50.86 -30.98
N SER A 12 3.26 51.19 -30.30
CA SER A 12 3.96 50.43 -29.25
C SER A 12 3.81 51.01 -27.85
N GLU A 13 3.98 50.21 -26.78
CA GLU A 13 4.77 50.61 -25.58
C GLU A 13 5.08 49.44 -24.62
N GLU A 14 6.12 49.62 -23.78
CA GLU A 14 6.67 48.65 -22.83
C GLU A 14 6.08 48.80 -21.42
N GLY A 15 6.16 47.78 -20.53
CA GLY A 15 5.95 48.06 -19.09
C GLY A 15 5.73 46.93 -18.07
N VAL A 16 6.81 46.51 -17.41
CA VAL A 16 6.89 46.18 -15.95
C VAL A 16 6.12 44.97 -15.35
N LEU A 17 6.87 43.88 -15.22
CA LEU A 17 6.97 42.92 -14.09
C LEU A 17 6.15 43.19 -12.80
N LYS A 18 5.47 42.14 -12.28
CA LYS A 18 5.42 41.88 -10.83
C LYS A 18 5.29 40.39 -10.47
N ARG A 19 6.40 39.90 -9.89
CA ARG A 19 6.60 38.67 -9.11
C ARG A 19 5.40 38.25 -8.25
N GLN A 20 5.09 36.96 -8.24
CA GLN A 20 4.57 36.27 -7.06
C GLN A 20 5.47 35.07 -6.77
N ARG A 21 6.18 35.12 -5.63
CA ARG A 21 6.98 34.00 -5.12
C ARG A 21 6.04 32.99 -4.49
N VAL A 22 6.06 31.75 -4.95
CA VAL A 22 5.64 30.61 -4.14
C VAL A 22 6.90 30.04 -3.49
N LEU A 23 6.87 29.88 -2.17
CA LEU A 23 7.91 29.21 -1.42
C LEU A 23 7.71 27.70 -1.60
N GLU A 24 8.46 27.08 -2.51
CA GLU A 24 8.65 25.64 -2.51
C GLU A 24 9.80 25.31 -1.56
N ASP A 25 9.48 24.71 -0.41
CA ASP A 25 10.49 24.20 0.52
C ASP A 25 11.32 23.11 -0.17
N SER A 26 12.63 23.31 -0.20
CA SER A 26 13.59 22.48 -0.91
C SER A 26 13.87 21.18 -0.16
N VAL A 27 12.96 20.21 -0.32
CA VAL A 27 13.20 18.82 0.11
C VAL A 27 14.32 18.23 -0.77
N GLN A 28 15.54 18.20 -0.22
CA GLN A 28 16.69 17.58 -0.86
C GLN A 28 16.45 16.07 -1.01
N ALA A 29 16.39 15.59 -2.25
CA ALA A 29 16.28 14.17 -2.55
C ALA A 29 17.57 13.45 -2.14
N ILE A 30 17.46 12.46 -1.24
CA ILE A 30 18.59 11.62 -0.83
C ILE A 30 18.84 10.58 -1.91
N GLU A 31 19.82 10.82 -2.77
CA GLU A 31 20.25 9.88 -3.80
C GLU A 31 21.19 8.81 -3.24
N ASN A 32 20.64 7.67 -2.78
CA ASN A 32 21.37 6.40 -2.74
C ASN A 32 20.42 5.19 -2.61
N PRO A 33 20.31 4.30 -3.61
CA PRO A 33 19.47 3.08 -3.53
C PRO A 33 20.02 1.96 -2.64
N LEU A 34 21.04 2.25 -1.81
CA LEU A 34 21.54 1.40 -0.73
C LEU A 34 21.41 2.21 0.55
N VAL A 35 20.27 2.08 1.23
CA VAL A 35 20.01 2.76 2.50
C VAL A 35 20.77 2.02 3.60
N PRO A 36 21.77 2.62 4.26
CA PRO A 36 22.32 2.07 5.49
C PRO A 36 21.30 2.34 6.59
N TYR A 37 20.93 1.30 7.33
CA TYR A 37 20.37 1.49 8.67
C TYR A 37 21.48 2.10 9.53
N ASN A 38 21.27 3.31 10.04
CA ASN A 38 21.84 3.64 11.34
C ASN A 38 20.84 3.12 12.36
N ASP A 39 21.28 2.23 13.24
CA ASP A 39 20.57 2.01 14.49
C ASP A 39 20.56 3.36 15.22
N VAL A 40 19.36 3.86 15.51
CA VAL A 40 19.17 4.92 16.50
C VAL A 40 18.90 4.17 17.79
N ASP A 41 19.76 4.36 18.78
CA ASP A 41 19.74 3.60 20.03
C ASP A 41 18.34 3.64 20.66
N GLU A 42 17.65 2.49 20.70
CA GLU A 42 16.26 2.38 21.19
C GLU A 42 16.14 2.57 22.72
N GLU A 43 17.25 2.80 23.42
CA GLU A 43 17.29 2.97 24.89
C GLU A 43 16.80 4.37 25.35
N ASP A 44 16.89 5.41 24.50
CA ASP A 44 16.53 6.81 24.85
C ASP A 44 15.01 7.11 24.81
N GLU A 45 14.18 6.29 24.14
CA GLU A 45 12.72 6.54 24.07
C GLU A 45 11.95 6.01 25.29
N ASP A 46 12.44 4.97 25.96
CA ASP A 46 11.76 4.41 27.14
C ASP A 46 11.98 5.28 28.39
N GLU A 47 13.18 5.85 28.61
CA GLU A 47 13.39 6.81 29.71
C GLU A 47 12.48 8.06 29.59
N ARG A 48 12.27 8.57 28.36
CA ARG A 48 11.33 9.67 28.12
C ARG A 48 9.87 9.29 28.38
N ARG A 49 9.50 8.01 28.25
CA ARG A 49 8.15 7.53 28.55
C ARG A 49 7.90 7.36 30.05
N GLU A 50 8.93 7.03 30.83
CA GLU A 50 8.82 6.98 32.29
C GLU A 50 8.77 8.38 32.91
N GLN A 51 9.59 9.33 32.44
CA GLN A 51 9.53 10.72 32.93
C GLN A 51 8.20 11.44 32.66
N ILE A 52 7.48 11.09 31.58
CA ILE A 52 6.14 11.65 31.30
C ILE A 52 5.04 11.00 32.17
N ARG A 53 5.30 9.81 32.74
CA ARG A 53 4.39 9.14 33.68
C ARG A 53 4.55 9.66 35.10
N SER A 54 5.78 9.79 35.61
CA SER A 54 6.04 10.29 36.97
C SER A 54 5.49 11.71 37.20
N VAL A 55 5.64 12.61 36.22
CA VAL A 55 5.13 14.00 36.29
C VAL A 55 3.58 14.09 36.33
N ARG A 56 2.85 13.00 36.06
CA ARG A 56 1.37 12.97 36.10
C ARG A 56 0.77 12.38 37.37
N GLU A 57 1.55 11.75 38.24
CA GLU A 57 1.06 11.18 39.50
C GLU A 57 1.32 12.10 40.72
N ASP A 58 2.31 13.00 40.63
CA ASP A 58 2.74 13.92 41.73
C ASP A 58 1.84 15.16 41.97
N LYS A 59 0.57 15.17 41.55
CA LYS A 59 -0.37 16.29 41.82
C LYS A 59 -1.74 15.90 42.36
N ARG A 60 -1.82 14.80 43.13
CA ARG A 60 -3.02 14.45 43.92
C ARG A 60 -2.71 13.80 45.27
N ASP A 61 -2.13 14.55 46.20
CA ASP A 61 -2.60 14.51 47.60
C ASP A 61 -2.14 15.73 48.42
N SER A 62 -2.70 15.89 49.63
CA SER A 62 -2.38 16.83 50.72
C SER A 62 -3.08 18.20 50.72
N GLY A 63 -4.04 18.38 51.64
CA GLY A 63 -4.49 19.72 52.07
C GLY A 63 -5.94 19.88 52.56
N GLY A 64 -6.38 19.17 53.61
CA GLY A 64 -7.70 19.40 54.23
C GLY A 64 -7.66 20.39 55.41
N GLY A 65 -8.73 21.19 55.65
CA GLY A 65 -8.72 22.09 56.83
C GLY A 65 -9.82 23.16 57.07
N LYS A 66 -11.12 22.80 57.05
CA LYS A 66 -12.24 23.39 57.87
C LYS A 66 -12.66 24.89 57.84
N ASN A 67 -14.00 25.05 57.89
CA ASN A 67 -14.86 26.11 58.48
C ASN A 67 -15.27 27.38 57.66
N GLY A 68 -16.60 27.58 57.53
CA GLY A 68 -17.23 28.90 57.24
C GLY A 68 -18.52 28.85 56.40
N TYR A 69 -19.68 29.09 57.01
CA TYR A 69 -20.98 29.47 56.38
C TYR A 69 -21.27 30.98 56.67
N PRO A 70 -22.31 31.67 56.14
CA PRO A 70 -23.28 31.37 55.05
C PRO A 70 -23.54 32.55 54.04
N MET A 71 -24.48 32.33 53.09
CA MET A 71 -25.38 33.31 52.42
C MET A 71 -24.84 34.41 51.47
N GLY A 72 -25.57 34.65 50.38
CA GLY A 72 -25.39 35.76 49.44
C GLY A 72 -26.16 35.57 48.12
N GLU A 73 -27.35 36.16 48.02
CA GLU A 73 -28.18 36.17 46.80
C GLU A 73 -27.65 37.17 45.74
N VAL A 74 -28.06 37.02 44.47
CA VAL A 74 -28.86 38.00 43.69
C VAL A 74 -29.07 37.49 42.24
N ASN A 75 -30.24 37.80 41.68
CA ASN A 75 -30.75 37.50 40.32
C ASN A 75 -29.95 38.26 39.20
N GLU A 76 -30.18 38.14 37.89
CA GLU A 76 -31.42 38.23 37.10
C GLU A 76 -31.33 37.59 35.70
N ASN A 77 -32.47 37.03 35.24
CA ASN A 77 -33.16 37.16 33.94
C ASN A 77 -32.29 37.42 32.67
N GLY A 78 -32.45 36.78 31.51
CA GLY A 78 -33.50 35.91 30.94
C GLY A 78 -33.16 35.66 29.45
N ASP A 79 -34.02 35.12 28.57
CA ASP A 79 -35.40 34.63 28.71
C ASP A 79 -35.70 33.50 27.67
N ASN A 80 -36.90 32.93 27.80
CA ASN A 80 -37.56 31.84 27.05
C ASN A 80 -37.75 32.05 25.53
N ASP A 81 -37.87 30.94 24.77
CA ASP A 81 -39.12 30.63 24.05
C ASP A 81 -39.24 29.12 23.80
N ASP A 82 -40.46 28.59 23.98
CA ASP A 82 -40.78 27.15 23.93
C ASP A 82 -41.58 26.78 22.66
N GLY A 83 -41.64 25.48 22.35
CA GLY A 83 -42.34 24.97 21.16
C GLY A 83 -42.78 23.52 21.31
N ASP A 84 -43.44 23.22 22.43
CA ASP A 84 -43.90 21.88 22.81
C ASP A 84 -45.23 21.50 22.12
N TYR A 85 -45.43 20.21 21.84
CA TYR A 85 -46.74 19.63 21.50
C TYR A 85 -46.78 18.12 21.80
N ASP A 86 -47.14 17.85 23.05
CA ASP A 86 -47.90 16.71 23.59
C ASP A 86 -47.49 15.27 23.25
N ASP A 87 -46.92 14.65 24.28
CA ASP A 87 -46.89 13.20 24.52
C ASP A 87 -48.18 12.77 25.26
N MET A 88 -49.10 12.03 24.62
CA MET A 88 -50.00 11.10 25.35
C MET A 88 -50.70 10.09 24.44
N TYR A 89 -50.29 8.81 24.52
CA TYR A 89 -51.17 7.67 24.80
C TYR A 89 -50.32 6.45 25.17
N GLY A 90 -50.63 5.81 26.30
CA GLY A 90 -49.85 4.68 26.81
C GLY A 90 -50.31 3.31 26.30
N MET A 91 -49.39 2.35 26.44
CA MET A 91 -49.69 0.95 26.77
C MET A 91 -50.34 0.06 25.69
N GLU A 92 -49.64 -0.17 24.57
CA GLU A 92 -49.81 -1.42 23.79
C GLU A 92 -48.54 -2.28 23.76
N SER A 93 -48.62 -3.40 24.50
CA SER A 93 -47.83 -4.64 24.42
C SER A 93 -46.50 -4.64 23.64
N ASN A 94 -45.39 -4.80 24.39
CA ASN A 94 -44.52 -6.00 24.44
C ASN A 94 -44.32 -6.94 23.22
N GLN A 95 -44.56 -6.50 21.98
CA GLN A 95 -44.44 -7.29 20.75
C GLN A 95 -43.14 -7.04 19.98
N GLU A 96 -42.47 -5.90 20.20
CA GLU A 96 -41.27 -5.55 19.42
C GLU A 96 -40.05 -6.44 19.70
N MET A 97 -39.99 -7.11 20.87
CA MET A 97 -38.95 -8.11 21.17
C MET A 97 -39.19 -9.50 20.56
N ARG A 98 -40.28 -9.72 19.80
CA ARG A 98 -40.59 -11.01 19.14
C ARG A 98 -40.38 -11.06 17.62
N ARG A 99 -39.67 -10.09 17.03
CA ARG A 99 -39.35 -10.06 15.58
C ARG A 99 -37.98 -10.65 15.19
N SER A 100 -37.43 -11.55 16.01
CA SER A 100 -36.24 -12.32 15.64
C SER A 100 -36.64 -13.69 15.08
N GLN A 101 -36.03 -14.07 13.94
CA GLN A 101 -36.20 -15.34 13.24
C GLN A 101 -37.53 -15.54 12.48
N ILE A 102 -37.69 -14.80 11.36
CA ILE A 102 -38.39 -15.40 10.21
C ILE A 102 -37.51 -16.57 9.75
N ALA A 103 -38.09 -17.77 9.65
CA ALA A 103 -37.34 -18.96 9.26
C ALA A 103 -36.64 -18.76 7.90
N PRO A 104 -35.40 -19.26 7.73
CA PRO A 104 -34.77 -19.26 6.41
C PRO A 104 -35.60 -20.07 5.42
N ARG A 105 -35.56 -19.68 4.15
CA ARG A 105 -36.23 -20.40 3.06
C ARG A 105 -35.22 -20.82 2.00
N GLU A 106 -35.40 -22.03 1.52
CA GLU A 106 -34.69 -22.56 0.34
C GLU A 106 -35.44 -22.10 -0.92
N ASP A 107 -36.77 -22.24 -0.94
CA ASP A 107 -37.64 -21.79 -2.04
C ASP A 107 -37.89 -20.27 -2.03
N CYS A 108 -36.96 -19.51 -2.63
CA CYS A 108 -37.14 -18.08 -2.92
C CYS A 108 -37.60 -17.88 -4.39
N PRO A 109 -38.79 -17.30 -4.65
CA PRO A 109 -39.34 -17.20 -6.00
C PRO A 109 -38.65 -16.14 -6.89
N TYR A 110 -37.73 -15.34 -6.33
CA TYR A 110 -37.05 -14.24 -7.03
C TYR A 110 -35.61 -14.58 -7.44
N LEU A 111 -35.15 -15.83 -7.28
CA LEU A 111 -33.78 -16.25 -7.60
C LEU A 111 -33.45 -16.13 -9.10
N ASP A 112 -34.45 -16.21 -9.96
CA ASP A 112 -34.37 -15.99 -11.40
C ASP A 112 -34.01 -14.54 -11.78
N THR A 113 -34.35 -13.56 -10.93
CA THR A 113 -34.02 -12.13 -11.15
C THR A 113 -32.53 -11.79 -10.94
N VAL A 114 -31.72 -12.73 -10.44
CA VAL A 114 -30.31 -12.50 -10.08
C VAL A 114 -29.43 -12.36 -11.33
N ASN A 115 -28.94 -11.14 -11.59
CA ASN A 115 -28.10 -10.83 -12.75
C ASN A 115 -26.62 -10.72 -12.36
N ARG A 116 -25.89 -11.82 -12.55
CA ARG A 116 -24.46 -11.94 -12.24
C ARG A 116 -23.54 -11.02 -13.05
N GLN A 117 -23.95 -10.61 -14.26
CA GLN A 117 -23.15 -9.70 -15.10
C GLN A 117 -23.08 -8.27 -14.53
N MET A 118 -24.10 -7.88 -13.74
CA MET A 118 -24.16 -6.57 -13.08
C MET A 118 -23.35 -6.52 -11.77
N LEU A 119 -22.85 -7.65 -11.28
CA LEU A 119 -22.16 -7.72 -9.99
C LEU A 119 -20.68 -7.37 -10.12
N ASP A 120 -20.21 -6.48 -9.25
CA ASP A 120 -18.82 -6.07 -9.18
C ASP A 120 -18.43 -5.81 -7.72
N PHE A 121 -17.70 -6.75 -7.14
CA PHE A 121 -17.32 -6.73 -5.72
C PHE A 121 -15.92 -6.13 -5.48
N ASP A 122 -15.35 -5.41 -6.45
CA ASP A 122 -14.02 -4.77 -6.35
C ASP A 122 -14.06 -3.30 -5.89
N PHE A 123 -15.25 -2.73 -5.74
CA PHE A 123 -15.47 -1.37 -5.24
C PHE A 123 -15.72 -1.34 -3.74
N GLU A 124 -15.46 -0.16 -3.14
CA GLU A 124 -15.65 0.06 -1.70
C GLU A 124 -17.09 -0.22 -1.26
N LYS A 125 -17.21 -0.92 -0.12
CA LYS A 125 -18.48 -1.39 0.46
C LYS A 125 -19.26 -0.27 1.16
N PHE A 126 -19.57 0.82 0.44
CA PHE A 126 -20.38 1.95 0.88
C PHE A 126 -21.77 1.92 0.23
N CYS A 127 -22.79 2.39 0.93
CA CYS A 127 -24.12 2.63 0.35
C CYS A 127 -24.07 3.76 -0.68
N SER A 128 -24.61 3.51 -1.88
CA SER A 128 -24.69 4.49 -2.98
C SER A 128 -25.61 5.69 -2.71
N VAL A 129 -26.33 5.72 -1.57
CA VAL A 129 -27.23 6.81 -1.15
C VAL A 129 -26.68 7.53 0.08
N SER A 130 -26.47 6.81 1.19
CA SER A 130 -26.02 7.43 2.45
C SER A 130 -24.51 7.54 2.62
N LEU A 131 -23.71 6.96 1.70
CA LEU A 131 -22.26 6.83 1.79
C LEU A 131 -21.76 6.13 3.07
N SER A 132 -22.64 5.43 3.80
CA SER A 132 -22.28 4.66 4.99
C SER A 132 -21.74 3.27 4.64
N ASN A 133 -20.74 2.80 5.38
CA ASN A 133 -20.20 1.43 5.32
C ASN A 133 -20.83 0.46 6.34
N LEU A 134 -21.81 0.92 7.13
CA LEU A 134 -22.42 0.11 8.19
C LEU A 134 -23.58 -0.74 7.64
N ASN A 135 -23.48 -2.07 7.76
CA ASN A 135 -24.51 -3.02 7.30
C ASN A 135 -24.92 -2.81 5.83
N VAL A 136 -23.95 -2.85 4.91
CA VAL A 136 -24.20 -2.65 3.48
C VAL A 136 -24.55 -3.97 2.77
N TYR A 137 -25.57 -3.90 1.92
CA TYR A 137 -26.11 -4.99 1.12
C TYR A 137 -25.94 -4.67 -0.36
N ALA A 138 -25.48 -5.62 -1.16
CA ALA A 138 -25.51 -5.52 -2.62
C ALA A 138 -26.80 -6.10 -3.17
N CYS A 139 -27.47 -5.34 -4.03
CA CYS A 139 -28.63 -5.80 -4.78
C CYS A 139 -28.18 -6.78 -5.88
N LEU A 140 -28.64 -8.03 -5.83
CA LEU A 140 -28.20 -9.07 -6.78
C LEU A 140 -28.80 -8.92 -8.20
N VAL A 141 -29.71 -7.97 -8.38
CA VAL A 141 -30.34 -7.66 -9.68
C VAL A 141 -29.59 -6.57 -10.45
N CYS A 142 -29.03 -5.56 -9.75
CA CYS A 142 -28.39 -4.40 -10.40
C CYS A 142 -26.98 -4.05 -9.88
N GLY A 143 -26.41 -4.82 -8.95
CA GLY A 143 -25.05 -4.63 -8.41
C GLY A 143 -24.88 -3.45 -7.46
N LYS A 144 -25.83 -2.52 -7.37
CA LYS A 144 -25.75 -1.34 -6.49
C LYS A 144 -25.80 -1.70 -5.00
N TYR A 145 -25.17 -0.85 -4.18
CA TYR A 145 -24.97 -1.07 -2.74
C TYR A 145 -25.89 -0.18 -1.90
N TYR A 146 -26.58 -0.78 -0.92
CA TYR A 146 -27.59 -0.11 -0.11
C TYR A 146 -27.42 -0.39 1.37
N GLN A 147 -27.74 0.59 2.22
CA GLN A 147 -27.60 0.46 3.67
C GLN A 147 -28.81 -0.26 4.29
N GLY A 148 -28.52 -1.17 5.23
CA GLY A 148 -29.48 -1.82 6.13
C GLY A 148 -30.47 -2.76 5.43
N ARG A 149 -31.35 -3.38 6.23
CA ARG A 149 -32.45 -4.24 5.75
C ARG A 149 -33.80 -4.00 6.43
N GLY A 150 -33.90 -2.97 7.27
CA GLY A 150 -35.12 -2.64 8.03
C GLY A 150 -36.06 -1.74 7.21
N LYS A 151 -37.33 -1.60 7.63
CA LYS A 151 -38.35 -0.85 6.88
C LYS A 151 -37.97 0.58 6.46
N LYS A 152 -37.09 1.26 7.22
CA LYS A 152 -36.60 2.63 6.97
C LYS A 152 -35.23 2.66 6.25
N SER A 153 -34.72 1.53 5.76
CA SER A 153 -33.37 1.43 5.18
C SER A 153 -33.38 1.50 3.66
N HIS A 154 -32.29 1.97 3.07
CA HIS A 154 -32.20 2.19 1.62
C HIS A 154 -32.33 0.89 0.79
N ALA A 155 -31.94 -0.27 1.32
CA ALA A 155 -32.17 -1.54 0.62
C ALA A 155 -33.66 -1.93 0.62
N TYR A 156 -34.38 -1.62 1.71
CA TYR A 156 -35.81 -1.89 1.80
C TYR A 156 -36.60 -0.97 0.86
N THR A 157 -36.29 0.34 0.82
CA THR A 157 -36.93 1.27 -0.13
C THR A 157 -36.61 0.89 -1.57
N HIS A 158 -35.34 0.60 -1.89
CA HIS A 158 -34.94 0.14 -3.24
C HIS A 158 -35.66 -1.16 -3.66
N SER A 159 -35.97 -2.07 -2.73
CA SER A 159 -36.71 -3.30 -3.06
C SER A 159 -38.13 -3.03 -3.53
N LEU A 160 -38.79 -2.03 -2.93
CA LEU A 160 -40.15 -1.62 -3.29
C LEU A 160 -40.18 -0.73 -4.54
N GLU A 161 -39.25 0.22 -4.65
CA GLU A 161 -39.22 1.21 -5.74
C GLU A 161 -38.76 0.60 -7.07
N ALA A 162 -37.79 -0.31 -7.05
CA ALA A 162 -37.25 -0.95 -8.25
C ALA A 162 -37.78 -2.37 -8.49
N GLY A 163 -38.51 -2.97 -7.54
CA GLY A 163 -38.92 -4.37 -7.62
C GLY A 163 -37.75 -5.36 -7.56
N HIS A 164 -36.63 -4.98 -6.94
CA HIS A 164 -35.45 -5.83 -6.81
C HIS A 164 -35.42 -6.50 -5.44
N HIS A 165 -35.71 -7.81 -5.38
CA HIS A 165 -36.01 -8.48 -4.13
C HIS A 165 -34.81 -9.16 -3.45
N VAL A 166 -33.76 -9.54 -4.19
CA VAL A 166 -32.66 -10.36 -3.64
C VAL A 166 -31.40 -9.53 -3.34
N TYR A 167 -30.88 -9.65 -2.12
CA TYR A 167 -29.72 -8.90 -1.61
C TYR A 167 -28.72 -9.77 -0.86
N ILE A 168 -27.42 -9.54 -1.03
CA ILE A 168 -26.35 -10.16 -0.21
C ILE A 168 -25.73 -9.15 0.74
N ASN A 169 -25.52 -9.53 2.00
CA ASN A 169 -24.77 -8.71 2.96
C ASN A 169 -23.27 -8.80 2.66
N LEU A 170 -22.61 -7.65 2.44
CA LEU A 170 -21.21 -7.57 2.01
C LEU A 170 -20.18 -7.92 3.10
N GLN A 171 -20.63 -8.16 4.34
CA GLN A 171 -19.80 -8.55 5.48
C GLN A 171 -20.12 -9.97 5.98
N THR A 172 -21.39 -10.37 6.01
CA THR A 172 -21.81 -11.69 6.54
C THR A 172 -22.05 -12.76 5.47
N GLU A 173 -22.00 -12.40 4.18
CA GLU A 173 -22.20 -13.31 3.02
C GLU A 173 -23.60 -13.97 2.97
N LYS A 174 -24.49 -13.59 3.90
CA LYS A 174 -25.90 -14.03 3.98
C LYS A 174 -26.75 -13.29 2.97
N VAL A 175 -27.66 -14.02 2.34
CA VAL A 175 -28.60 -13.50 1.32
C VAL A 175 -29.97 -13.33 1.95
N TYR A 176 -30.66 -12.24 1.62
CA TYR A 176 -31.99 -11.91 2.13
C TYR A 176 -32.93 -11.54 0.98
N CYS A 177 -34.19 -11.94 1.12
CA CYS A 177 -35.29 -11.41 0.32
C CYS A 177 -35.86 -10.17 1.03
N LEU A 178 -35.98 -9.06 0.33
CA LEU A 178 -36.67 -7.84 0.77
C LEU A 178 -37.82 -7.53 -0.20
N PRO A 179 -38.97 -7.03 0.26
CA PRO A 179 -39.24 -6.50 1.60
C PRO A 179 -39.53 -7.57 2.69
N ASP A 180 -39.73 -8.83 2.30
CA ASP A 180 -40.23 -9.90 3.20
C ASP A 180 -39.34 -10.19 4.42
N GLY A 181 -38.02 -9.99 4.29
CA GLY A 181 -37.05 -10.02 5.40
C GLY A 181 -36.47 -11.39 5.76
N TYR A 182 -36.82 -12.47 5.03
CA TYR A 182 -36.29 -13.82 5.28
C TYR A 182 -34.88 -14.02 4.69
N GLU A 183 -34.11 -14.91 5.31
CA GLU A 183 -32.81 -15.35 4.80
C GLU A 183 -33.01 -16.41 3.72
N VAL A 184 -32.28 -16.29 2.60
CA VAL A 184 -32.34 -17.21 1.47
C VAL A 184 -31.13 -18.14 1.51
N ILE A 185 -31.39 -19.43 1.68
CA ILE A 185 -30.36 -20.47 1.73
C ILE A 185 -30.49 -21.31 0.46
N ASP A 186 -29.68 -20.98 -0.54
CA ASP A 186 -29.65 -21.68 -1.82
C ASP A 186 -28.21 -21.78 -2.34
N SER A 187 -27.89 -22.91 -2.99
CA SER A 187 -26.55 -23.25 -3.48
C SER A 187 -26.21 -22.63 -4.84
N SER A 188 -27.21 -22.23 -5.64
CA SER A 188 -26.97 -21.51 -6.90
C SER A 188 -26.32 -20.15 -6.68
N LEU A 189 -26.40 -19.60 -5.47
CA LEU A 189 -25.78 -18.33 -5.06
C LEU A 189 -24.36 -18.50 -4.50
N ASP A 190 -23.83 -19.73 -4.41
CA ASP A 190 -22.49 -19.96 -3.89
C ASP A 190 -21.42 -19.35 -4.80
N ASP A 191 -21.63 -19.29 -6.12
CA ASP A 191 -20.72 -18.59 -7.03
C ASP A 191 -20.56 -17.10 -6.66
N ILE A 192 -21.66 -16.41 -6.35
CA ILE A 192 -21.66 -15.02 -5.89
C ILE A 192 -20.91 -14.88 -4.56
N ARG A 193 -21.09 -15.81 -3.61
CA ARG A 193 -20.34 -15.83 -2.34
C ARG A 193 -18.83 -16.01 -2.60
N HIS A 194 -18.46 -16.92 -3.48
CA HIS A 194 -17.07 -17.19 -3.85
C HIS A 194 -16.40 -16.00 -4.57
N VAL A 195 -17.11 -15.21 -5.37
CA VAL A 195 -16.55 -14.00 -6.01
C VAL A 195 -16.51 -12.81 -5.04
N LEU A 196 -17.51 -12.66 -4.15
CA LEU A 196 -17.52 -11.63 -3.11
C LEU A 196 -16.36 -11.78 -2.12
N ASN A 197 -16.07 -13.01 -1.70
CA ASN A 197 -14.95 -13.32 -0.82
C ASN A 197 -14.32 -14.68 -1.21
N PRO A 198 -13.35 -14.70 -2.13
CA PRO A 198 -12.68 -15.93 -2.50
C PRO A 198 -11.95 -16.53 -1.30
N ARG A 199 -12.16 -17.84 -1.08
CA ARG A 199 -11.52 -18.64 -0.02
C ARG A 199 -10.79 -19.83 -0.67
N PHE A 200 -9.67 -20.22 -0.10
CA PHE A 200 -8.85 -21.34 -0.59
C PHE A 200 -8.52 -22.28 0.56
N THR A 201 -8.57 -23.59 0.33
CA THR A 201 -8.03 -24.58 1.27
C THR A 201 -6.51 -24.72 1.10
N LYS A 202 -5.82 -25.26 2.11
CA LYS A 202 -4.37 -25.51 2.03
C LYS A 202 -4.01 -26.40 0.82
N ASP A 203 -4.77 -27.47 0.62
CA ASP A 203 -4.58 -28.40 -0.51
C ASP A 203 -4.77 -27.71 -1.87
N GLN A 204 -5.76 -26.81 -1.99
CA GLN A 204 -5.95 -26.00 -3.20
C GLN A 204 -4.75 -25.07 -3.45
N VAL A 205 -4.23 -24.43 -2.41
CA VAL A 205 -3.06 -23.53 -2.49
C VAL A 205 -1.79 -24.28 -2.90
N GLU A 206 -1.58 -25.51 -2.43
CA GLU A 206 -0.45 -26.35 -2.84
C GLU A 206 -0.56 -26.86 -4.29
N GLN A 207 -1.78 -27.11 -4.77
CA GLN A 207 -2.03 -27.60 -6.13
C GLN A 207 -2.15 -26.49 -7.18
N ILE A 208 -2.28 -25.22 -6.77
CA ILE A 208 -2.62 -24.09 -7.66
C ILE A 208 -1.62 -23.85 -8.81
N GLU A 209 -0.33 -24.19 -8.62
CA GLU A 209 0.69 -24.07 -9.67
C GLU A 209 0.75 -25.27 -10.61
N ARG A 210 0.28 -26.43 -10.15
CA ARG A 210 0.19 -27.66 -10.94
C ARG A 210 -1.01 -27.60 -11.88
N ASN A 211 -2.10 -26.96 -11.45
CA ASN A 211 -3.29 -26.80 -12.26
C ASN A 211 -3.16 -25.61 -13.24
N ARG A 212 -2.85 -25.90 -14.51
CA ARG A 212 -2.81 -24.92 -15.60
C ARG A 212 -4.13 -24.82 -16.38
N GLN A 213 -5.25 -25.11 -15.74
CA GLN A 213 -6.57 -25.05 -16.35
C GLN A 213 -7.01 -23.59 -16.58
N TRP A 214 -7.34 -23.27 -17.82
CA TRP A 214 -8.00 -22.02 -18.17
C TRP A 214 -9.39 -21.96 -17.52
N SER A 215 -9.67 -20.84 -16.88
CA SER A 215 -10.97 -20.49 -16.31
C SER A 215 -11.71 -19.59 -17.28
N ARG A 216 -13.04 -19.68 -17.31
CA ARG A 216 -13.89 -18.86 -18.18
C ARG A 216 -14.79 -17.96 -17.35
N ALA A 217 -14.75 -16.67 -17.63
CA ALA A 217 -15.58 -15.65 -17.00
C ALA A 217 -16.98 -15.57 -17.64
N LEU A 218 -17.91 -14.86 -16.99
CA LEU A 218 -19.30 -14.73 -17.46
C LEU A 218 -19.46 -13.80 -18.68
N ASP A 219 -18.48 -12.94 -18.92
CA ASP A 219 -18.33 -12.17 -20.16
C ASP A 219 -17.85 -13.04 -21.35
N GLY A 220 -17.58 -14.33 -21.10
CA GLY A 220 -17.10 -15.29 -22.08
C GLY A 220 -15.59 -15.29 -22.30
N SER A 221 -14.84 -14.41 -21.61
CA SER A 221 -13.38 -14.35 -21.69
C SER A 221 -12.71 -15.52 -20.96
N ASP A 222 -11.69 -16.09 -21.57
CA ASP A 222 -10.84 -17.10 -20.96
C ASP A 222 -9.63 -16.44 -20.30
N TYR A 223 -9.33 -16.84 -19.05
CA TYR A 223 -8.18 -16.35 -18.29
C TYR A 223 -7.53 -17.50 -17.51
N LEU A 224 -6.23 -17.38 -17.23
CA LEU A 224 -5.56 -18.29 -16.31
C LEU A 224 -5.54 -17.65 -14.90
N PRO A 225 -5.93 -18.37 -13.83
CA PRO A 225 -5.81 -17.87 -12.46
C PRO A 225 -4.38 -17.42 -12.15
N GLY A 226 -4.23 -16.26 -11.51
CA GLY A 226 -2.93 -15.64 -11.33
C GLY A 226 -2.35 -14.98 -12.60
N MET A 227 -3.07 -14.92 -13.72
CA MET A 227 -2.72 -14.18 -14.94
C MET A 227 -3.82 -13.21 -15.39
N VAL A 228 -4.74 -12.83 -14.50
CA VAL A 228 -5.79 -11.85 -14.79
C VAL A 228 -5.23 -10.43 -14.95
N GLY A 229 -5.88 -9.61 -15.77
CA GLY A 229 -5.55 -8.19 -15.87
C GLY A 229 -5.91 -7.41 -14.60
N LEU A 230 -5.15 -6.37 -14.28
CA LEU A 230 -5.53 -5.40 -13.24
C LEU A 230 -5.97 -4.09 -13.89
N ASN A 231 -7.13 -3.56 -13.50
CA ASN A 231 -7.61 -2.29 -14.03
C ASN A 231 -6.64 -1.14 -13.71
N ASN A 232 -6.31 -0.31 -14.70
CA ASN A 232 -5.51 0.90 -14.50
C ASN A 232 -6.41 2.08 -14.13
N ILE A 233 -6.50 2.38 -12.85
CA ILE A 233 -7.31 3.48 -12.31
C ILE A 233 -6.45 4.74 -12.35
N LYS A 234 -6.34 5.35 -13.53
CA LYS A 234 -5.55 6.57 -13.82
C LYS A 234 -4.11 6.53 -13.29
N GLU A 235 -3.16 6.13 -14.14
CA GLU A 235 -1.72 6.15 -13.83
C GLU A 235 -1.30 5.28 -12.61
N THR A 236 -1.94 4.12 -12.45
CA THR A 236 -1.64 3.16 -11.35
C THR A 236 -0.98 1.87 -11.85
N ASP A 237 -0.42 1.89 -13.05
CA ASP A 237 0.35 0.77 -13.63
C ASP A 237 1.58 0.38 -12.80
N PHE A 238 2.25 1.34 -12.14
CA PHE A 238 3.37 1.06 -11.22
C PHE A 238 2.97 0.15 -10.05
N VAL A 239 1.73 0.25 -9.58
CA VAL A 239 1.14 -0.68 -8.61
C VAL A 239 0.85 -2.01 -9.28
N ASN A 240 0.20 -2.00 -10.45
CA ASN A 240 -0.21 -3.22 -11.14
C ASN A 240 0.98 -4.12 -11.50
N VAL A 241 2.09 -3.57 -12.03
CA VAL A 241 3.31 -4.36 -12.34
C VAL A 241 3.97 -4.91 -11.07
N THR A 242 3.92 -4.16 -9.97
CA THR A 242 4.47 -4.59 -8.67
C THR A 242 3.66 -5.75 -8.09
N ILE A 243 2.33 -5.62 -8.05
CA ILE A 243 1.45 -6.67 -7.53
C ILE A 243 1.55 -7.94 -8.41
N GLN A 244 1.50 -7.81 -9.73
CA GLN A 244 1.66 -8.95 -10.65
C GLN A 244 3.00 -9.68 -10.44
N SER A 245 4.08 -8.94 -10.18
CA SER A 245 5.39 -9.53 -9.86
C SER A 245 5.40 -10.25 -8.52
N LEU A 246 4.85 -9.64 -7.46
CA LEU A 246 4.77 -10.24 -6.13
C LEU A 246 3.85 -11.47 -6.09
N MET A 247 2.77 -11.49 -6.87
CA MET A 247 1.85 -12.64 -6.96
C MET A 247 2.46 -13.90 -7.59
N ARG A 248 3.66 -13.81 -8.19
CA ARG A 248 4.44 -14.97 -8.66
C ARG A 248 5.33 -15.60 -7.59
N VAL A 249 5.51 -14.95 -6.44
CA VAL A 249 6.36 -15.45 -5.36
C VAL A 249 5.59 -16.47 -4.54
N THR A 250 5.84 -17.75 -4.79
CA THR A 250 5.06 -18.90 -4.28
C THR A 250 4.78 -18.85 -2.77
N PRO A 251 5.76 -18.63 -1.86
CA PRO A 251 5.49 -18.59 -0.43
C PRO A 251 4.67 -17.37 -0.02
N LEU A 252 4.97 -16.19 -0.62
CA LEU A 252 4.23 -14.95 -0.39
C LEU A 252 2.77 -15.07 -0.81
N ARG A 253 2.51 -15.58 -2.02
CA ARG A 253 1.16 -15.87 -2.50
C ARG A 253 0.45 -16.82 -1.54
N ASN A 254 1.05 -17.97 -1.27
CA ASN A 254 0.42 -19.02 -0.44
C ASN A 254 0.08 -18.51 0.96
N PHE A 255 0.92 -17.64 1.53
CA PHE A 255 0.64 -16.96 2.79
C PHE A 255 -0.62 -16.09 2.71
N PHE A 256 -0.75 -15.25 1.67
CA PHE A 256 -1.86 -14.30 1.52
C PHE A 256 -3.18 -14.91 0.97
N LEU A 257 -3.13 -16.10 0.37
CA LEU A 257 -4.33 -16.84 -0.04
C LEU A 257 -5.14 -17.43 1.14
N ILE A 258 -4.54 -17.49 2.34
CA ILE A 258 -5.12 -18.08 3.56
C ILE A 258 -5.24 -16.95 4.61
N PRO A 259 -6.45 -16.39 4.85
CA PRO A 259 -6.66 -15.25 5.75
C PRO A 259 -6.14 -15.45 7.18
N GLU A 260 -6.18 -16.69 7.67
CA GLU A 260 -5.78 -17.09 9.03
C GLU A 260 -4.29 -16.78 9.30
N ASN A 261 -3.44 -16.78 8.26
CA ASN A 261 -2.00 -16.53 8.38
C ASN A 261 -1.64 -15.10 8.80
N TYR A 262 -2.56 -14.15 8.58
CA TYR A 262 -2.33 -12.73 8.86
C TYR A 262 -3.47 -12.07 9.65
N GLN A 263 -4.41 -12.87 10.17
CA GLN A 263 -5.56 -12.41 10.97
C GLN A 263 -5.16 -11.62 12.23
N HIS A 264 -3.94 -11.83 12.75
CA HIS A 264 -3.38 -11.07 13.87
C HIS A 264 -3.05 -9.61 13.51
N SER A 265 -2.80 -9.32 12.24
CA SER A 265 -2.53 -7.96 11.78
C SER A 265 -3.83 -7.15 11.76
N LYS A 266 -3.79 -5.95 12.37
CA LYS A 266 -4.90 -4.99 12.33
C LYS A 266 -4.83 -4.04 11.14
N SER A 267 -3.79 -4.16 10.30
CA SER A 267 -3.52 -3.21 9.22
C SER A 267 -4.46 -3.43 8.03
N PRO A 268 -5.28 -2.42 7.63
CA PRO A 268 -6.12 -2.54 6.44
C PRO A 268 -5.30 -2.84 5.17
N LEU A 269 -4.05 -2.38 5.08
CA LEU A 269 -3.17 -2.65 3.94
C LEU A 269 -2.89 -4.14 3.76
N VAL A 270 -2.61 -4.85 4.85
CA VAL A 270 -2.36 -6.30 4.86
C VAL A 270 -3.61 -7.07 4.42
N HIS A 271 -4.78 -6.71 4.97
CA HIS A 271 -6.05 -7.35 4.60
C HIS A 271 -6.43 -7.10 3.14
N ARG A 272 -6.33 -5.86 2.65
CA ARG A 272 -6.63 -5.53 1.24
C ARG A 272 -5.63 -6.15 0.25
N PHE A 273 -4.36 -6.30 0.63
CA PHE A 273 -3.38 -7.03 -0.17
C PHE A 273 -3.75 -8.52 -0.29
N GLY A 274 -4.16 -9.15 0.81
CA GLY A 274 -4.63 -10.54 0.80
C GLY A 274 -5.92 -10.74 0.01
N GLU A 275 -6.89 -9.84 0.13
CA GLU A 275 -8.12 -9.87 -0.67
C GLU A 275 -7.83 -9.75 -2.17
N LEU A 276 -6.96 -8.80 -2.57
CA LEU A 276 -6.53 -8.66 -3.95
C LEU A 276 -5.80 -9.91 -4.46
N ALA A 277 -4.90 -10.49 -3.66
CA ALA A 277 -4.21 -11.74 -3.98
C ALA A 277 -5.20 -12.89 -4.24
N ARG A 278 -6.22 -13.03 -3.38
CA ARG A 278 -7.27 -14.06 -3.51
C ARG A 278 -8.14 -13.85 -4.75
N LYS A 279 -8.50 -12.61 -5.09
CA LYS A 279 -9.23 -12.29 -6.33
C LYS A 279 -8.41 -12.57 -7.60
N ILE A 280 -7.11 -12.22 -7.60
CA ILE A 280 -6.19 -12.49 -8.71
C ILE A 280 -6.07 -13.98 -9.01
N TRP A 281 -6.08 -14.82 -7.98
CA TRP A 281 -5.94 -16.28 -8.08
C TRP A 281 -7.27 -17.05 -8.08
N HIS A 282 -8.42 -16.37 -8.13
CA HIS A 282 -9.72 -17.03 -8.09
C HIS A 282 -10.10 -17.64 -9.46
N PRO A 283 -10.44 -18.95 -9.55
CA PRO A 283 -10.76 -19.62 -10.81
C PRO A 283 -12.22 -19.45 -11.27
N ARG A 284 -13.05 -18.68 -10.57
CA ARG A 284 -14.48 -18.48 -10.88
C ARG A 284 -14.90 -17.00 -10.89
N ASN A 285 -13.97 -16.09 -11.17
CA ASN A 285 -14.28 -14.67 -11.37
C ASN A 285 -15.32 -14.46 -12.47
N PHE A 286 -16.26 -13.54 -12.25
CA PHE A 286 -17.28 -13.17 -13.24
C PHE A 286 -16.73 -12.39 -14.43
N LYS A 287 -15.52 -11.81 -14.31
CA LYS A 287 -14.84 -11.00 -15.34
C LYS A 287 -13.38 -11.46 -15.47
N GLY A 288 -12.78 -11.36 -16.66
CA GLY A 288 -11.37 -11.72 -16.90
C GLY A 288 -10.33 -10.76 -16.30
N GLN A 289 -10.74 -9.83 -15.44
CA GLN A 289 -9.94 -8.75 -14.87
C GLN A 289 -10.40 -8.42 -13.45
N VAL A 290 -9.50 -7.87 -12.63
CA VAL A 290 -9.74 -7.48 -11.23
C VAL A 290 -9.35 -6.02 -11.02
N SER A 291 -10.20 -5.26 -10.34
CA SER A 291 -9.94 -3.86 -10.02
C SER A 291 -9.22 -3.74 -8.66
N PRO A 292 -8.00 -3.16 -8.60
CA PRO A 292 -7.24 -3.03 -7.35
C PRO A 292 -7.71 -1.84 -6.48
N HIS A 293 -8.94 -1.35 -6.66
CA HIS A 293 -9.39 -0.08 -6.07
C HIS A 293 -9.31 -0.05 -4.54
N GLU A 294 -9.88 -1.03 -3.84
CA GLU A 294 -9.84 -1.08 -2.37
C GLU A 294 -8.39 -1.18 -1.82
N PHE A 295 -7.50 -1.85 -2.55
CA PHE A 295 -6.08 -1.90 -2.19
C PHE A 295 -5.38 -0.55 -2.41
N LEU A 296 -5.65 0.15 -3.51
CA LEU A 296 -5.11 1.49 -3.78
C LEU A 296 -5.54 2.51 -2.71
N GLN A 297 -6.77 2.44 -2.21
CA GLN A 297 -7.23 3.29 -1.10
C GLN A 297 -6.47 2.98 0.20
N ALA A 298 -6.24 1.70 0.51
CA ALA A 298 -5.42 1.30 1.65
C ALA A 298 -3.96 1.77 1.51
N VAL A 299 -3.38 1.68 0.30
CA VAL A 299 -2.06 2.24 -0.05
C VAL A 299 -2.01 3.75 0.15
N MET A 300 -3.00 4.50 -0.37
CA MET A 300 -3.09 5.96 -0.22
C MET A 300 -3.11 6.37 1.27
N LYS A 301 -3.88 5.65 2.10
CA LYS A 301 -3.98 5.89 3.54
C LYS A 301 -2.67 5.54 4.27
N ALA A 302 -2.14 4.33 4.07
CA ALA A 302 -0.93 3.86 4.76
C ALA A 302 0.33 4.65 4.35
N SER A 303 0.44 5.03 3.08
CA SER A 303 1.57 5.82 2.55
C SER A 303 1.47 7.33 2.84
N LYS A 304 0.50 7.78 3.64
CA LYS A 304 0.23 9.20 3.94
C LYS A 304 0.09 10.06 2.67
N LYS A 305 -0.61 9.53 1.66
CA LYS A 305 -0.79 10.12 0.32
C LYS A 305 0.50 10.31 -0.49
N ARG A 306 1.53 9.50 -0.27
CA ARG A 306 2.75 9.44 -1.11
C ARG A 306 2.47 8.80 -2.48
N PHE A 307 1.71 7.71 -2.51
CA PHE A 307 1.23 7.10 -3.75
C PHE A 307 -0.25 7.44 -3.91
N ARG A 308 -0.62 8.13 -5.00
CA ARG A 308 -1.98 8.63 -5.24
C ARG A 308 -2.57 8.05 -6.51
N ILE A 309 -3.87 7.77 -6.50
CA ILE A 309 -4.62 7.51 -7.74
C ILE A 309 -4.58 8.78 -8.61
N GLY A 310 -4.27 8.62 -9.90
CA GLY A 310 -4.14 9.73 -10.84
C GLY A 310 -2.76 10.41 -10.88
N GLN A 311 -1.73 9.80 -10.30
CA GLN A 311 -0.36 10.30 -10.34
C GLN A 311 0.65 9.16 -10.48
N GLN A 312 1.41 9.14 -11.57
CA GLN A 312 2.55 8.24 -11.77
C GLN A 312 3.55 8.24 -10.60
N SER A 313 4.19 7.10 -10.37
CA SER A 313 5.25 6.91 -9.36
C SER A 313 6.20 5.80 -9.78
N ASP A 314 7.42 5.79 -9.24
CA ASP A 314 8.40 4.74 -9.57
C ASP A 314 7.99 3.38 -8.93
N PRO A 315 7.86 2.28 -9.71
CA PRO A 315 7.57 0.94 -9.17
C PRO A 315 8.58 0.47 -8.13
N VAL A 316 9.85 0.88 -8.24
CA VAL A 316 10.96 0.53 -7.33
C VAL A 316 10.76 1.19 -5.97
N GLU A 317 10.36 2.46 -5.98
CA GLU A 317 10.00 3.20 -4.77
C GLU A 317 8.73 2.62 -4.11
N PHE A 318 7.78 2.16 -4.92
CA PHE A 318 6.56 1.53 -4.45
C PHE A 318 6.81 0.15 -3.84
N ILE A 319 7.54 -0.75 -4.51
CA ILE A 319 7.84 -2.09 -3.98
C ILE A 319 8.72 -2.01 -2.71
N ALA A 320 9.70 -1.10 -2.67
CA ALA A 320 10.53 -0.89 -1.48
C ALA A 320 9.70 -0.40 -0.28
N TRP A 321 8.78 0.54 -0.49
CA TRP A 321 7.85 0.97 0.57
C TRP A 321 6.89 -0.16 0.98
N LEU A 322 6.30 -0.86 0.00
CA LEU A 322 5.26 -1.87 0.24
C LEU A 322 5.81 -3.06 1.04
N LEU A 323 6.97 -3.61 0.65
CA LEU A 323 7.58 -4.74 1.36
C LEU A 323 7.96 -4.37 2.80
N ASN A 324 8.58 -3.20 3.03
CA ASN A 324 8.91 -2.75 4.38
C ASN A 324 7.66 -2.52 5.24
N THR A 325 6.61 -1.91 4.67
CA THR A 325 5.35 -1.67 5.38
C THR A 325 4.64 -2.98 5.72
N LEU A 326 4.53 -3.92 4.76
CA LEU A 326 3.97 -5.25 5.01
C LEU A 326 4.80 -6.04 6.04
N HIS A 327 6.13 -5.91 6.05
CA HIS A 327 6.96 -6.54 7.08
C HIS A 327 6.61 -6.02 8.48
N ALA A 328 6.61 -4.69 8.66
CA ALA A 328 6.31 -4.05 9.94
C ALA A 328 4.91 -4.43 10.47
N GLU A 329 3.91 -4.42 9.59
CA GLU A 329 2.50 -4.68 9.93
C GLU A 329 2.17 -6.17 10.14
N LEU A 330 3.06 -7.09 9.74
CA LEU A 330 2.91 -8.54 9.94
C LEU A 330 3.71 -9.08 11.12
N LYS A 331 4.72 -8.35 11.62
CA LYS A 331 5.64 -8.77 12.67
C LYS A 331 4.94 -8.88 14.04
N THR A 332 4.71 -10.10 14.53
CA THR A 332 3.94 -10.32 15.78
C THR A 332 4.79 -10.34 17.05
N SER A 333 6.05 -10.78 16.98
CA SER A 333 7.00 -10.83 18.13
C SER A 333 8.39 -11.32 17.68
N ARG A 334 8.44 -12.40 16.89
CA ARG A 334 9.68 -12.86 16.24
C ARG A 334 10.17 -11.79 15.25
N LYS A 335 11.49 -11.62 15.11
CA LYS A 335 12.13 -10.62 14.23
C LYS A 335 11.93 -10.86 12.70
N SER A 336 11.01 -11.74 12.30
CA SER A 336 10.78 -12.17 10.91
C SER A 336 9.30 -12.06 10.52
N SER A 337 9.07 -12.03 9.21
CA SER A 337 7.77 -12.21 8.56
C SER A 337 8.00 -12.87 7.20
N ILE A 338 6.91 -13.32 6.56
CA ILE A 338 6.96 -13.91 5.20
C ILE A 338 7.73 -13.04 4.19
N ILE A 339 7.71 -11.70 4.36
CA ILE A 339 8.45 -10.77 3.50
C ILE A 339 9.96 -10.99 3.63
N TYR A 340 10.46 -11.11 4.86
CA TYR A 340 11.90 -11.29 5.09
C TYR A 340 12.34 -12.72 4.77
N GLU A 341 11.49 -13.72 5.05
CA GLU A 341 11.71 -15.10 4.64
C GLU A 341 11.82 -15.25 3.10
N CYS A 342 11.00 -14.54 2.33
CA CYS A 342 11.08 -14.55 0.87
C CYS A 342 12.28 -13.76 0.31
N PHE A 343 12.50 -12.53 0.80
CA PHE A 343 13.31 -11.52 0.09
C PHE A 343 14.56 -11.02 0.83
N GLN A 344 14.74 -11.30 2.14
CA GLN A 344 15.84 -10.71 2.90
C GLN A 344 17.17 -11.47 2.69
N GLY A 345 18.03 -10.90 1.86
CA GLY A 345 19.45 -11.26 1.80
C GLY A 345 20.30 -10.45 2.79
N GLU A 346 21.59 -10.77 2.85
CA GLU A 346 22.59 -10.01 3.60
C GLU A 346 23.84 -9.77 2.73
N LEU A 347 24.34 -8.54 2.79
CA LEU A 347 25.62 -8.11 2.23
C LEU A 347 26.65 -7.91 3.35
N GLU A 348 27.89 -8.28 3.06
CA GLU A 348 29.09 -7.78 3.72
C GLU A 348 29.61 -6.59 2.89
N VAL A 349 29.82 -5.45 3.54
CA VAL A 349 30.29 -4.21 2.91
C VAL A 349 31.64 -3.86 3.54
N VAL A 350 32.68 -3.84 2.72
CA VAL A 350 34.02 -3.37 3.10
C VAL A 350 34.18 -1.96 2.53
N LYS A 351 34.45 -0.99 3.40
CA LYS A 351 34.52 0.44 3.11
C LYS A 351 35.90 0.97 3.50
N GLU A 352 36.67 1.32 2.49
CA GLU A 352 38.02 1.89 2.61
C GLU A 352 37.93 3.42 2.43
N MET A 353 38.31 4.17 3.47
CA MET A 353 38.37 5.63 3.45
C MET A 353 39.83 6.11 3.55
N PRO A 354 40.23 7.18 2.84
CA PRO A 354 41.54 7.80 3.05
C PRO A 354 41.63 8.31 4.49
N GLY A 355 42.66 7.89 5.22
CA GLY A 355 42.91 8.33 6.59
C GLY A 355 43.27 9.82 6.62
N LYS A 356 42.89 10.50 7.70
CA LYS A 356 43.41 11.86 7.96
C LYS A 356 44.91 11.76 8.19
N ILE A 357 45.71 12.47 7.39
CA ILE A 357 47.08 12.79 7.76
C ILE A 357 47.00 13.67 9.01
N VAL A 358 47.39 13.12 10.16
CA VAL A 358 47.52 13.89 11.40
C VAL A 358 48.77 14.75 11.25
N THR A 359 48.61 15.98 10.77
CA THR A 359 49.63 17.01 10.93
C THR A 359 49.75 17.33 12.41
N GLU A 360 50.84 16.88 13.03
CA GLU A 360 51.09 17.05 14.44
C GLU A 360 51.04 18.53 14.86
N LYS A 361 50.08 18.85 15.73
CA LYS A 361 50.32 19.75 16.85
C LYS A 361 49.84 19.03 18.11
N LYS A 362 50.80 18.57 18.91
CA LYS A 362 50.53 18.12 20.28
C LYS A 362 50.06 19.30 21.10
N GLU A 363 49.01 19.10 21.89
CA GLU A 363 49.00 19.38 23.33
C GLU A 363 47.82 18.61 23.98
N ASN A 364 48.01 18.25 25.24
CA ASN A 364 47.30 17.25 26.07
C ASN A 364 45.75 17.40 26.08
N ASP A 365 44.94 16.35 26.30
CA ASP A 365 44.75 15.68 27.61
C ASP A 365 44.14 14.25 27.52
N ASP A 366 43.94 13.63 28.69
CA ASP A 366 43.69 12.20 28.96
C ASP A 366 42.33 11.58 28.58
N ASP A 367 42.33 10.23 28.62
CA ASP A 367 41.23 9.29 28.92
C ASP A 367 39.97 9.20 28.02
N HIS A 368 39.93 8.18 27.15
CA HIS A 368 39.41 6.83 27.51
C HIS A 368 39.35 5.87 26.31
N ALA A 369 39.42 4.56 26.58
CA ALA A 369 39.64 3.54 25.55
C ALA A 369 38.35 3.04 24.88
N ALA A 370 38.31 3.10 23.54
CA ALA A 370 37.40 2.31 22.71
C ALA A 370 38.21 1.42 21.75
N VAL A 371 38.21 0.11 21.99
CA VAL A 371 38.96 -0.87 21.18
C VAL A 371 38.26 -1.05 19.83
N THR A 372 38.69 -0.27 18.84
CA THR A 372 38.39 -0.51 17.43
C THR A 372 39.54 -1.31 16.82
N ASP A 373 39.26 -2.48 16.21
CA ASP A 373 40.26 -3.29 15.49
C ASP A 373 40.59 -2.69 14.11
N GLY A 374 41.00 -1.42 14.13
CA GLY A 374 41.33 -0.62 12.95
C GLY A 374 42.73 -0.96 12.46
N ARG A 375 42.85 -1.98 11.62
CA ARG A 375 44.11 -2.29 10.91
C ARG A 375 44.49 -1.18 9.93
N SER A 376 45.29 -0.23 10.43
CA SER A 376 45.98 0.78 9.62
C SER A 376 46.99 0.11 8.70
N VAL A 377 46.61 -0.09 7.45
CA VAL A 377 47.50 -0.56 6.38
C VAL A 377 47.46 0.48 5.26
N HIS A 378 48.61 1.11 5.00
CA HIS A 378 48.80 2.16 3.98
C HIS A 378 47.94 3.43 4.11
N GLY A 379 47.65 3.89 5.33
CA GLY A 379 47.00 5.20 5.51
C GLY A 379 45.54 5.27 5.06
N PHE A 380 44.90 4.11 4.85
CA PHE A 380 43.45 3.98 4.67
C PHE A 380 42.84 3.36 5.94
N VAL A 381 41.69 3.87 6.34
CA VAL A 381 40.84 3.27 7.39
C VAL A 381 39.88 2.32 6.69
N THR A 382 39.82 1.06 7.16
CA THR A 382 38.93 0.04 6.59
C THR A 382 37.86 -0.33 7.62
N GLU A 383 36.61 -0.09 7.28
CA GLU A 383 35.42 -0.49 8.04
C GLU A 383 34.78 -1.70 7.35
N THR A 384 34.34 -2.73 8.09
CA THR A 384 33.56 -3.84 7.55
C THR A 384 32.28 -4.00 8.37
N PHE A 385 31.13 -3.98 7.69
CA PHE A 385 29.82 -4.12 8.33
C PHE A 385 28.89 -5.02 7.50
N ARG A 386 27.84 -5.53 8.15
CA ARG A 386 26.78 -6.31 7.48
C ARG A 386 25.56 -5.43 7.24
N MET A 387 24.91 -5.63 6.10
CA MET A 387 23.75 -4.85 5.68
C MET A 387 22.68 -5.79 5.10
N PRO A 388 21.49 -5.90 5.73
CA PRO A 388 20.38 -6.65 5.14
C PRO A 388 19.83 -5.93 3.92
N PHE A 389 19.28 -6.67 2.96
CA PHE A 389 18.63 -6.09 1.78
C PHE A 389 17.39 -6.89 1.36
N LEU A 390 16.39 -6.21 0.81
CA LEU A 390 15.24 -6.84 0.13
C LEU A 390 15.37 -6.81 -1.40
N MET A 391 16.26 -5.96 -1.93
CA MET A 391 16.44 -5.69 -3.35
C MET A 391 17.87 -5.20 -3.59
N LEU A 392 18.49 -5.64 -4.69
CA LEU A 392 19.81 -5.16 -5.10
C LEU A 392 19.72 -4.13 -6.23
N GLY A 393 20.29 -2.95 -5.99
CA GLY A 393 20.47 -1.90 -7.00
C GLY A 393 21.65 -2.21 -7.93
N LEU A 394 21.33 -2.49 -9.18
CA LEU A 394 22.26 -2.78 -10.27
C LEU A 394 22.55 -1.50 -11.06
N ASP A 395 23.81 -1.06 -11.03
CA ASP A 395 24.25 0.14 -11.75
C ASP A 395 24.48 -0.20 -13.23
N LEU A 396 23.64 0.34 -14.12
CA LEU A 396 23.92 0.26 -15.56
C LEU A 396 25.10 1.20 -15.89
N PRO A 397 26.05 0.77 -16.74
CA PRO A 397 27.11 1.66 -17.21
C PRO A 397 26.50 2.84 -17.98
N PRO A 398 27.18 4.01 -18.00
CA PRO A 398 26.69 5.17 -18.72
C PRO A 398 26.55 4.84 -20.22
N PRO A 399 25.55 5.39 -20.92
CA PRO A 399 25.48 5.25 -22.37
C PRO A 399 26.73 5.87 -23.02
N PRO A 400 27.26 5.29 -24.11
CA PRO A 400 28.39 5.87 -24.82
C PRO A 400 28.04 7.28 -25.31
N LEU A 401 28.87 8.26 -24.96
CA LEU A 401 28.66 9.69 -25.28
C LEU A 401 28.70 9.95 -26.79
N PHE A 402 29.43 9.12 -27.53
CA PHE A 402 29.52 9.17 -28.98
C PHE A 402 28.69 8.02 -29.57
N LYS A 403 27.71 8.37 -30.41
CA LYS A 403 26.99 7.41 -31.24
C LYS A 403 27.73 7.33 -32.56
N ASP A 404 28.21 6.15 -32.94
CA ASP A 404 28.86 5.99 -34.24
C ASP A 404 27.89 6.34 -35.37
N VAL A 405 28.41 6.95 -36.45
CA VAL A 405 27.57 7.47 -37.54
C VAL A 405 26.79 6.34 -38.24
N MET A 406 27.30 5.11 -38.17
CA MET A 406 26.66 3.87 -38.63
C MET A 406 25.74 3.21 -37.59
N GLU A 407 25.89 3.51 -36.29
CA GLU A 407 25.20 2.83 -35.18
C GLU A 407 24.04 3.64 -34.57
N LYS A 408 23.40 4.54 -35.33
CA LYS A 408 22.39 5.50 -34.83
C LYS A 408 21.23 4.89 -34.02
N ASN A 409 20.98 3.58 -34.13
CA ASN A 409 19.91 2.85 -33.45
C ASN A 409 20.36 1.72 -32.51
N ILE A 410 21.67 1.51 -32.26
CA ILE A 410 22.11 0.40 -31.40
C ILE A 410 21.91 0.78 -29.93
N ILE A 411 20.89 0.18 -29.30
CA ILE A 411 20.71 0.26 -27.86
C ILE A 411 21.87 -0.51 -27.20
N PRO A 412 22.69 0.10 -26.33
CA PRO A 412 23.82 -0.58 -25.71
C PRO A 412 23.34 -1.79 -24.90
N GLN A 413 24.08 -2.89 -24.95
CA GLN A 413 23.70 -4.15 -24.31
C GLN A 413 24.80 -4.61 -23.36
N VAL A 414 24.43 -5.04 -22.16
CA VAL A 414 25.37 -5.46 -21.11
C VAL A 414 24.89 -6.77 -20.50
N PRO A 415 25.72 -7.83 -20.48
CA PRO A 415 25.38 -9.08 -19.81
C PRO A 415 25.16 -8.87 -18.31
N LEU A 416 24.10 -9.46 -17.75
CA LEU A 416 23.74 -9.29 -16.33
C LEU A 416 24.89 -9.67 -15.39
N PHE A 417 25.67 -10.72 -15.73
CA PHE A 417 26.80 -11.16 -14.91
C PHE A 417 27.88 -10.10 -14.73
N ASN A 418 28.07 -9.20 -15.71
CA ASN A 418 29.03 -8.10 -15.59
C ASN A 418 28.56 -7.04 -14.59
N ILE A 419 27.25 -6.81 -14.49
CA ILE A 419 26.67 -5.86 -13.53
C ILE A 419 26.66 -6.47 -12.12
N LEU A 420 26.41 -7.78 -12.02
CA LEU A 420 26.44 -8.52 -10.74
C LEU A 420 27.85 -8.64 -10.13
N LYS A 421 28.93 -8.44 -10.90
CA LYS A 421 30.32 -8.38 -10.37
C LYS A 421 30.47 -7.38 -9.22
N LYS A 422 29.65 -6.31 -9.16
CA LYS A 422 29.58 -5.39 -8.01
C LYS A 422 29.49 -6.10 -6.65
N PHE A 423 28.91 -7.30 -6.60
CA PHE A 423 28.64 -8.06 -5.38
C PHE A 423 29.55 -9.29 -5.17
N ASP A 424 30.69 -9.37 -5.88
CA ASP A 424 31.63 -10.49 -5.81
C ASP A 424 32.71 -10.38 -4.70
N GLY A 425 32.70 -9.29 -3.92
CA GLY A 425 33.68 -8.97 -2.89
C GLY A 425 35.05 -8.49 -3.40
N LYS A 426 35.26 -8.41 -4.72
CA LYS A 426 36.51 -8.02 -5.37
C LYS A 426 36.37 -6.69 -6.10
N THR A 427 35.24 -6.49 -6.78
CA THR A 427 34.96 -5.29 -7.57
C THR A 427 34.86 -4.07 -6.67
N VAL A 428 35.72 -3.08 -6.91
CA VAL A 428 35.75 -1.83 -6.16
C VAL A 428 34.79 -0.83 -6.80
N THR A 429 33.89 -0.29 -5.98
CA THR A 429 32.95 0.76 -6.34
C THR A 429 33.38 2.05 -5.67
N GLU A 430 33.69 3.10 -6.42
CA GLU A 430 34.09 4.39 -5.85
C GLU A 430 32.84 5.27 -5.59
N VAL A 431 32.64 5.64 -4.33
CA VAL A 431 31.52 6.47 -3.87
C VAL A 431 32.08 7.85 -3.52
N VAL A 432 31.60 8.89 -4.21
CA VAL A 432 32.15 10.25 -4.12
C VAL A 432 31.48 11.10 -3.02
N ARG A 433 30.24 10.77 -2.63
CA ARG A 433 29.44 11.48 -1.62
C ARG A 433 28.91 10.51 -0.55
N PRO A 434 28.87 10.89 0.74
CA PRO A 434 29.23 12.18 1.31
C PRO A 434 30.74 12.40 1.49
N ARG A 435 31.56 11.35 1.40
CA ARG A 435 33.03 11.43 1.32
C ARG A 435 33.55 10.40 0.32
N PRO A 436 34.69 10.65 -0.36
CA PRO A 436 35.35 9.65 -1.20
C PRO A 436 35.67 8.38 -0.41
N ALA A 437 35.07 7.27 -0.81
CA ALA A 437 35.29 5.95 -0.22
C ALA A 437 35.27 4.86 -1.30
N ARG A 438 36.08 3.83 -1.10
CA ARG A 438 36.07 2.61 -1.92
C ARG A 438 35.22 1.56 -1.23
N MET A 439 34.19 1.09 -1.89
CA MET A 439 33.26 0.08 -1.36
C MET A 439 33.33 -1.20 -2.17
N LYS A 440 33.55 -2.33 -1.48
CA LYS A 440 33.41 -3.69 -2.01
C LYS A 440 32.17 -4.31 -1.36
N TYR A 441 31.29 -4.88 -2.17
CA TYR A 441 30.09 -5.57 -1.69
C TYR A 441 30.24 -7.07 -1.93
N LYS A 442 29.82 -7.89 -0.97
CA LYS A 442 29.82 -9.35 -1.08
C LYS A 442 28.51 -9.90 -0.53
N ILE A 443 27.79 -10.69 -1.30
CA ILE A 443 26.59 -11.38 -0.79
C ILE A 443 27.06 -12.50 0.16
N ILE A 444 26.60 -12.44 1.41
CA ILE A 444 26.85 -13.47 2.42
C ILE A 444 25.63 -14.37 2.66
N ARG A 445 24.41 -13.85 2.42
CA ARG A 445 23.16 -14.62 2.43
C ARG A 445 22.31 -14.26 1.23
N LEU A 446 21.98 -15.25 0.40
CA LEU A 446 21.00 -15.10 -0.68
C LEU A 446 19.58 -15.31 -0.13
N PRO A 447 18.59 -14.48 -0.53
CA PRO A 447 17.17 -14.75 -0.27
C PRO A 447 16.64 -15.87 -1.16
N GLN A 448 15.48 -16.44 -0.82
CA GLN A 448 14.80 -17.42 -1.67
C GLN A 448 14.36 -16.79 -3.01
N TYR A 449 13.93 -15.53 -2.99
CA TYR A 449 13.58 -14.74 -4.17
C TYR A 449 14.40 -13.45 -4.19
N LEU A 450 15.25 -13.29 -5.20
CA LEU A 450 16.14 -12.13 -5.34
C LEU A 450 15.51 -11.06 -6.25
N ILE A 451 15.22 -9.88 -5.70
CA ILE A 451 14.75 -8.73 -6.47
C ILE A 451 15.97 -7.94 -6.98
N LEU A 452 16.07 -7.79 -8.31
CA LEU A 452 17.12 -7.02 -8.99
C LEU A 452 16.52 -5.77 -9.64
N HIS A 453 16.93 -4.59 -9.18
CA HIS A 453 16.54 -3.31 -9.76
C HIS A 453 17.67 -2.76 -10.65
N MET A 454 17.44 -2.66 -11.96
CA MET A 454 18.35 -1.94 -12.86
C MET A 454 18.13 -0.43 -12.71
N GLN A 455 19.12 0.30 -12.17
CA GLN A 455 19.05 1.75 -12.00
C GLN A 455 19.07 2.45 -13.37
N ARG A 456 17.87 2.67 -13.92
CA ARG A 456 17.67 3.26 -15.24
C ARG A 456 17.52 4.78 -15.20
N PHE A 457 17.03 5.34 -14.11
CA PHE A 457 16.79 6.77 -14.00
C PHE A 457 17.86 7.40 -13.11
N LYS A 458 18.52 8.45 -13.60
CA LYS A 458 19.44 9.28 -12.82
C LYS A 458 19.02 10.73 -12.95
N LYS A 459 18.91 11.44 -11.82
CA LYS A 459 18.57 12.86 -11.83
C LYS A 459 19.86 13.65 -12.04
N ASN A 460 19.95 14.35 -13.16
CA ASN A 460 21.00 15.36 -13.36
C ASN A 460 20.50 16.71 -12.82
N ASN A 461 21.34 17.73 -12.79
CA ASN A 461 21.01 19.08 -12.30
C ASN A 461 19.83 19.74 -13.03
N PHE A 462 19.43 19.23 -14.20
CA PHE A 462 18.42 19.83 -15.09
C PHE A 462 17.20 18.94 -15.36
N PHE A 463 17.37 17.63 -15.46
CA PHE A 463 16.31 16.68 -15.79
C PHE A 463 16.65 15.25 -15.34
N ILE A 464 15.65 14.36 -15.33
CA ILE A 464 15.85 12.93 -15.10
C ILE A 464 16.21 12.27 -16.44
N GLU A 465 17.41 11.69 -16.51
CA GLU A 465 17.89 10.97 -17.68
C GLU A 465 17.60 9.47 -17.55
N LYS A 466 17.05 8.86 -18.61
CA LYS A 466 16.80 7.43 -18.70
C LYS A 466 17.92 6.73 -19.45
N ASN A 467 18.68 5.89 -18.77
CA ASN A 467 19.65 4.98 -19.36
C ASN A 467 18.92 3.88 -20.18
N PRO A 468 19.10 3.83 -21.51
CA PRO A 468 18.41 2.90 -22.38
C PRO A 468 19.01 1.49 -22.37
N THR A 469 20.20 1.29 -21.78
CA THR A 469 20.99 0.05 -21.85
C THR A 469 20.20 -1.21 -21.53
N LEU A 470 20.22 -2.21 -22.41
CA LEU A 470 19.56 -3.51 -22.19
C LEU A 470 20.45 -4.40 -21.31
N GLY A 471 19.90 -4.87 -20.20
CA GLY A 471 20.54 -5.91 -19.38
C GLY A 471 20.18 -7.28 -19.96
N GLN A 472 21.13 -7.97 -20.58
CA GLN A 472 20.90 -9.31 -21.13
C GLN A 472 20.92 -10.35 -20.00
N LEU A 473 19.76 -10.96 -19.71
CA LEU A 473 19.70 -12.25 -19.01
C LEU A 473 19.95 -13.37 -20.04
N PHE A 474 21.16 -13.93 -20.02
CA PHE A 474 21.39 -15.23 -20.66
C PHE A 474 20.85 -16.34 -19.75
N TRP A 475 19.69 -16.88 -20.10
CA TRP A 475 19.24 -18.16 -19.57
C TRP A 475 20.05 -19.29 -20.21
N CYS A 476 21.19 -19.64 -19.59
CA CYS A 476 21.79 -20.95 -19.83
C CYS A 476 20.89 -22.01 -19.19
N PHE A 477 19.93 -22.53 -19.95
CA PHE A 477 19.33 -23.82 -19.63
C PHE A 477 20.42 -24.88 -19.78
N PRO A 478 20.77 -25.64 -18.72
CA PRO A 478 21.32 -26.96 -18.94
C PRO A 478 20.24 -27.80 -19.61
N TRP A 479 20.57 -28.38 -20.76
CA TRP A 479 19.76 -29.39 -21.45
C TRP A 479 19.87 -30.74 -20.75
#